data_AF-H6ND88-F1
#
_entry.id   AF-H6ND88-F1
#
_cell.length_a   1.000
_cell.length_b   1.000
_cell.length_c   1.000
_cell.angle_alpha   90.00
_cell.angle_beta   90.00
_cell.angle_gamma   90.00
#
_symmetry.space_group_name_H-M   'P 1'
#
loop_
_entity.id
_entity.type
_entity.pdbx_description
1 polymer ?
#
loop_
_entity_poly.entity_id
_entity_poly.type
_entity_poly.pdbx_seq_one_letter_code
_entity_poly.pdbx_strand_id
1 'polypeptide(L)' 'MGGEDLRAMNPEALLQKVSIVFQDVYLFQDTIAANIRFGRSSATREETEEAARLACCHDFILKRPNGYDTTAC' A
#
# COMPACT_ATOMS: atom_id res chain seq x y z
N MET A 1 -17.25 15.62 1.70
CA MET A 1 -17.24 14.51 2.69
C MET A 1 -17.96 15.01 3.95
N GLY A 2 -18.78 14.20 4.62
CA GLY A 2 -19.45 14.62 5.87
C GLY A 2 -20.36 15.86 5.77
N GLY A 3 -20.86 16.19 4.58
CA GLY A 3 -21.73 17.36 4.35
C GLY A 3 -21.06 18.58 3.68
N GLU A 4 -19.73 18.60 3.56
CA GLU A 4 -19.00 19.68 2.88
C GLU A 4 -18.76 19.39 1.39
N ASP A 5 -18.80 20.45 0.56
CA ASP A 5 -18.50 20.41 -0.88
C ASP A 5 -17.02 20.07 -1.12
N LEU A 6 -16.78 18.97 -1.83
CA LEU A 6 -15.43 18.49 -2.14
C LEU A 6 -14.60 19.49 -2.94
N ARG A 7 -15.24 20.36 -3.74
CA ARG A 7 -14.56 21.38 -4.56
C ARG A 7 -13.97 22.51 -3.72
N ALA A 8 -14.48 22.72 -2.52
CA ALA A 8 -14.02 23.74 -1.58
C ALA A 8 -12.96 23.20 -0.60
N MET A 9 -12.71 21.89 -0.60
CA MET A 9 -11.74 21.25 0.30
C MET A 9 -10.32 21.30 -0.29
N ASN A 10 -9.31 21.35 0.58
CA ASN A 10 -7.92 21.19 0.15
C ASN A 10 -7.73 19.76 -0.43
N PRO A 11 -7.27 19.62 -1.69
CA PRO A 11 -7.09 18.32 -2.33
C PRO A 11 -6.17 17.37 -1.56
N GLU A 12 -5.09 17.88 -0.96
CA GLU A 12 -4.11 17.08 -0.24
C GLU A 12 -4.72 16.47 1.03
N ALA A 13 -5.45 17.28 1.80
CA ALA A 13 -6.16 16.83 3.00
C ALA A 13 -7.28 15.84 2.67
N LEU A 14 -7.88 15.94 1.48
CA LEU A 14 -8.88 14.98 1.00
C LEU A 14 -8.23 13.65 0.64
N LEU A 15 -7.11 13.68 -0.10
CA LEU A 15 -6.39 12.48 -0.53
C LEU A 15 -5.81 11.70 0.66
N GLN A 16 -5.44 12.35 1.76
CA GLN A 16 -5.02 11.66 2.99
C GLN A 16 -6.13 10.81 3.64
N LYS A 17 -7.40 11.04 3.28
CA LYS A 17 -8.56 10.33 3.83
C LYS A 17 -9.13 9.28 2.89
N VAL A 18 -8.54 9.10 1.71
CA VAL A 18 -9.03 8.20 0.67
C VAL A 18 -7.90 7.27 0.23
N SER A 19 -8.18 5.97 0.21
CA SER A 19 -7.33 4.98 -0.44
C SER A 19 -7.93 4.62 -1.79
N ILE A 20 -7.10 4.54 -2.83
CA ILE A 20 -7.51 4.21 -4.20
C ILE A 20 -6.95 2.84 -4.56
N VAL A 21 -7.81 1.97 -5.12
CA VAL A 21 -7.43 0.65 -5.65
C VAL A 21 -7.79 0.62 -7.13
N PHE A 22 -6.79 0.43 -7.98
CA PHE A 22 -6.97 0.39 -9.44
C PHE A 22 -7.37 -1.02 -9.90
N GLN A 23 -8.07 -1.11 -11.04
CA GLN A 23 -8.40 -2.40 -11.66
C GLN A 23 -7.15 -3.09 -12.20
N ASP A 24 -6.25 -2.33 -12.84
CA ASP A 24 -4.93 -2.79 -13.22
C ASP A 24 -3.95 -2.53 -12.08
N VAL A 25 -3.21 -3.57 -11.69
CA VAL A 25 -2.22 -3.49 -10.61
C VAL A 25 -0.91 -2.96 -11.17
N TYR A 26 -0.43 -1.86 -10.59
CA TYR A 26 0.88 -1.31 -10.89
C TYR A 26 1.79 -1.52 -9.68
N LEU A 27 2.91 -2.21 -9.91
CA LEU A 27 3.97 -2.35 -8.93
C LEU A 27 5.20 -1.58 -9.42
N PHE A 28 5.89 -0.93 -8.50
CA PHE A 28 7.19 -0.34 -8.76
C PHE A 28 8.24 -1.45 -8.91
N GLN A 29 9.25 -1.22 -9.76
CA GLN A 29 10.43 -2.07 -9.88
C GLN A 29 11.32 -1.97 -8.62
N ASP A 30 10.79 -2.50 -7.52
CA ASP A 30 11.39 -2.52 -6.19
C ASP A 30 10.88 -3.77 -5.46
N THR A 31 11.32 -4.00 -4.24
CA THR A 31 10.86 -5.10 -3.38
C THR A 31 9.36 -5.03 -3.09
N ILE A 32 8.76 -6.18 -2.80
CA ILE A 32 7.37 -6.25 -2.32
C ILE A 32 7.20 -5.41 -1.04
N ALA A 33 8.16 -5.46 -0.11
CA ALA A 33 8.16 -4.63 1.08
C ALA A 33 8.14 -3.13 0.76
N ALA A 34 8.94 -2.68 -0.20
CA ALA A 34 8.94 -1.27 -0.63
C ALA A 34 7.60 -0.86 -1.26
N ASN A 35 7.01 -1.73 -2.08
CA ASN A 35 5.69 -1.50 -2.67
C ASN A 35 4.59 -1.35 -1.60
N ILE A 36 4.59 -2.18 -0.55
CA ILE A 36 3.61 -2.05 0.55
C ILE A 36 3.87 -0.78 1.37
N ARG A 37 5.14 -0.50 1.69
CA ARG A 37 5.53 0.72 2.40
C ARG A 37 5.28 2.00 1.62
N PHE A 38 5.05 1.94 0.31
CA PHE A 38 4.68 3.11 -0.47
C PHE A 38 3.39 3.77 0.07
N GLY A 39 2.44 2.99 0.59
CA GLY A 39 1.23 3.52 1.22
C GLY A 39 1.49 4.29 2.52
N ARG A 40 2.60 3.99 3.22
CA ARG A 40 3.06 4.73 4.40
C ARG A 40 4.57 4.55 4.58
N SER A 41 5.35 5.52 4.11
CA SER A 41 6.81 5.44 4.06
C SER A 41 7.48 5.25 5.43
N SER A 42 6.84 5.70 6.51
CA SER A 42 7.30 5.54 7.89
C SER A 42 6.93 4.20 8.55
N ALA A 43 6.23 3.30 7.85
CA ALA A 43 5.84 2.01 8.41
C ALA A 43 7.06 1.12 8.70
N THR A 44 7.03 0.45 9.86
CA THR A 44 8.04 -0.54 10.24
C THR A 44 7.86 -1.85 9.46
N ARG A 45 8.82 -2.77 9.60
CA ARG A 45 8.74 -4.09 8.97
C ARG A 45 7.52 -4.87 9.49
N GLU A 46 7.28 -4.83 10.79
CA GLU A 46 6.16 -5.52 11.44
C GLU A 46 4.81 -5.01 10.94
N GLU A 47 4.66 -3.69 10.80
CA GLU A 47 3.45 -3.05 10.27
C GLU A 47 3.24 -3.37 8.79
N THR A 48 4.33 -3.50 8.03
CA THR A 48 4.30 -3.92 6.62
C THR A 48 3.80 -5.36 6.50
N GLU A 49 4.27 -6.26 7.36
CA GLU A 49 3.83 -7.65 7.39
C GLU A 49 2.40 -7.80 7.90
N GLU A 50 1.99 -7.00 8.88
CA GLU A 50 0.61 -6.91 9.34
C GLU A 50 -0.32 -6.49 8.20
N ALA A 51 0.03 -5.42 7.48
CA ALA A 51 -0.74 -4.97 6.33
C ALA A 51 -0.87 -6.06 5.26
N ALA A 52 0.21 -6.80 4.99
CA ALA A 52 0.18 -7.93 4.07
C ALA A 52 -0.66 -9.11 4.58
N ARG A 53 -0.71 -9.35 5.89
CA ARG A 53 -1.59 -10.38 6.51
C ARG A 53 -3.05 -9.98 6.38
N LEU A 54 -3.40 -8.73 6.69
CA LEU A 54 -4.75 -8.19 6.54
C LEU A 54 -5.23 -8.20 5.08
N ALA A 55 -4.30 -8.03 4.13
CA ALA A 55 -4.57 -8.14 2.69
C ALA A 55 -4.56 -9.59 2.17
N CYS A 56 -4.39 -10.61 3.02
CA CYS A 56 -4.24 -12.02 2.64
C CYS A 56 -3.08 -12.30 1.66
N CYS A 57 -2.08 -11.42 1.61
CA CYS A 57 -0.91 -11.55 0.75
C CYS A 57 0.28 -12.21 1.44
N HIS A 58 0.34 -12.23 2.77
CA HIS A 58 1.51 -12.69 3.53
C HIS A 58 2.01 -14.08 3.12
N ASP A 59 1.13 -15.07 3.08
CA ASP A 59 1.50 -16.45 2.72
C ASP A 59 1.95 -16.56 1.26
N PHE A 60 1.38 -15.77 0.36
CA PHE A 60 1.81 -15.71 -1.04
C PHE A 60 3.21 -15.12 -1.16
N ILE A 61 3.49 -14.07 -0.41
CA ILE A 61 4.80 -13.40 -0.39
C ILE A 61 5.86 -14.35 0.16
N LEU A 62 5.60 -15.04 1.28
CA LEU A 62 6.54 -15.97 1.91
C LEU A 62 6.84 -17.22 1.08
N LYS A 63 5.95 -17.61 0.16
CA LYS A 63 6.22 -18.72 -0.79
C LYS A 63 7.29 -18.37 -1.82
N ARG A 64 7.64 -17.09 -1.99
CA ARG A 64 8.71 -16.66 -2.90
C ARG A 64 10.09 -16.89 -2.26
N PRO A 65 11.13 -17.22 -3.04
CA PRO A 65 12.46 -17.49 -2.52
C PRO A 65 13.04 -16.38 -1.63
N ASN A 66 12.72 -15.12 -1.93
CA ASN A 66 13.22 -13.95 -1.22
C ASN A 66 12.14 -13.26 -0.37
N GLY A 67 10.95 -13.88 -0.20
CA GLY A 67 9.87 -13.31 0.61
C GLY A 67 9.52 -11.87 0.21
N TYR A 68 9.47 -10.99 1.22
CA TYR A 68 9.22 -9.55 1.06
C TYR A 68 10.30 -8.80 0.29
N ASP A 69 11.52 -9.33 0.25
CA ASP A 69 12.65 -8.72 -0.46
C ASP A 69 12.70 -9.18 -1.94
N THR A 70 11.70 -9.95 -2.39
CA THR A 70 11.52 -10.26 -3.81
C THR A 70 11.20 -8.98 -4.58
N THR A 71 11.94 -8.71 -5.66
CA THR A 71 11.63 -7.62 -6.59
C THR A 71 10.31 -7.92 -7.31
N ALA A 72 9.39 -6.96 -7.30
CA ALA A 72 8.20 -6.98 -8.13
C ALA A 72 8.59 -6.69 -9.59
N CYS A 73 8.08 -7.52 -10.50
CA CYS A 73 8.29 -7.38 -11.94
C CYS A 73 7.00 -6.97 -12.63
#